data_AF-A0A821HMM3-F1
#
_entry.id   AF-A0A821HMM3-F1
#
_cell.length_a   1.000
_cell.length_b   1.000
_cell.length_c   1.000
_cell.angle_alpha   90.00
_cell.angle_beta   90.00
_cell.angle_gamma   90.00
#
_symmetry.space_group_name_H-M   'P 1'
#
loop_
_entity.id
_entity.type
_entity.pdbx_description
1 polymer ?
#
loop_
_entity_poly.entity_id
_entity_poly.type
_entity_poly.pdbx_seq_one_letter_code
_entity_poly.pdbx_strand_id
1 'polypeptide(L)'
;MKEYHEKQKGRVPDYIEKIKEQRTQELYNERANAPDPDCPIGHVRIDEEKRLSTLRQLELTRAEFEKKMSHLPIRNDSLTLRRAKEELEKKIIEADEAIKIFSKPKVFMRSEE
;
A
#
# COMPACT_ATOMS: atom_id res chain seq x y z
N MET A 1 -13.57 -49.37 26.46
CA MET A 1 -12.53 -48.78 27.33
C MET A 1 -11.37 -48.38 26.45
N LYS A 2 -10.88 -47.13 26.51
CA LYS A 2 -9.73 -46.72 25.70
C LYS A 2 -8.48 -47.35 26.32
N GLU A 3 -7.86 -48.25 25.56
CA GLU A 3 -6.65 -48.96 25.95
C GLU A 3 -5.49 -47.95 26.00
N TYR A 4 -4.98 -47.68 27.19
CA TYR A 4 -3.83 -46.81 27.39
C TYR A 4 -2.58 -47.63 27.09
N HIS A 5 -2.00 -47.45 25.90
CA HIS A 5 -0.74 -48.08 25.55
C HIS A 5 0.32 -47.83 26.64
N GLU A 6 0.89 -48.93 27.13
CA GLU A 6 1.97 -48.95 28.09
C GLU A 6 3.13 -48.09 27.57
N LYS A 7 3.40 -46.96 28.25
CA LYS A 7 4.33 -45.94 27.78
C LYS A 7 5.75 -46.50 27.80
N GLN A 8 6.32 -46.80 26.62
CA GLN A 8 7.75 -47.03 26.50
C GLN A 8 8.51 -45.81 27.03
N LYS A 9 9.34 -46.01 28.06
CA LYS A 9 10.12 -44.95 28.68
C LYS A 9 11.01 -44.32 27.61
N GLY A 10 10.90 -43.00 27.43
CA GLY A 10 11.69 -42.24 26.44
C GLY A 10 10.98 -41.95 25.11
N ARG A 11 9.80 -42.54 24.82
CA ARG A 11 9.02 -42.20 23.62
C ARG A 11 8.00 -41.11 23.92
N VAL A 12 7.95 -40.09 23.05
CA VAL A 12 6.94 -39.02 23.13
C VAL A 12 5.58 -39.59 22.71
N PRO A 13 4.50 -39.37 23.48
CA PRO A 13 3.16 -39.80 23.08
C PRO A 13 2.66 -39.06 21.82
N ASP A 14 1.93 -39.78 20.95
CA ASP A 14 1.46 -39.23 19.66
C ASP A 14 0.60 -37.96 19.80
N TYR A 15 -0.13 -37.82 20.91
CA TYR A 15 -0.95 -36.62 21.16
C TYR A 15 -0.09 -35.36 21.37
N ILE A 16 1.12 -35.50 21.93
CA ILE A 16 2.04 -34.38 22.12
C ILE A 16 2.60 -33.93 20.76
N GLU A 17 2.90 -34.87 19.86
CA GLU A 17 3.35 -34.55 18.51
C GLU A 17 2.27 -33.83 17.72
N LYS A 18 1.02 -34.29 17.80
CA LYS A 18 -0.14 -33.62 17.18
C LYS A 18 -0.33 -32.18 17.70
N ILE A 19 -0.17 -31.96 19.01
CA ILE A 19 -0.26 -30.60 19.59
C ILE A 19 0.86 -29.70 19.06
N LYS A 20 2.09 -30.22 18.93
CA LYS A 20 3.21 -29.44 18.37
C LYS A 20 2.93 -29.05 16.92
N GLU A 21 2.46 -29.99 16.11
CA GLU A 21 2.11 -29.76 14.71
C GLU A 21 1.00 -28.70 14.59
N GLN A 22 -0.07 -28.83 15.37
CA GLN A 22 -1.16 -27.85 15.43
C GLN A 22 -0.63 -26.46 15.77
N ARG A 23 0.20 -26.34 16.82
CA ARG A 23 0.79 -25.07 17.24
C ARG A 23 1.70 -24.46 16.17
N THR A 24 2.49 -25.28 15.48
CA THR A 24 3.33 -24.83 14.36
C THR A 24 2.47 -24.32 13.21
N GLN A 25 1.38 -25.02 12.88
CA GLN A 25 0.43 -24.61 11.85
C GLN A 25 -0.27 -23.30 12.21
N GLU A 26 -0.72 -23.15 13.46
CA GLU A 26 -1.34 -21.93 13.98
C GLU A 26 -0.38 -20.75 13.87
N LEU A 27 0.86 -20.88 14.37
CA LEU A 27 1.88 -19.83 14.29
C LEU A 27 2.23 -19.46 12.83
N TYR A 28 2.23 -20.44 11.92
CA TYR A 28 2.42 -20.19 10.50
C TYR A 28 1.27 -19.37 9.92
N ASN A 29 0.03 -19.76 10.21
CA ASN A 29 -1.17 -19.05 9.77
C ASN A 29 -1.24 -17.64 10.34
N GLU A 30 -0.91 -17.45 11.62
CA GLU A 30 -0.83 -16.14 12.27
C GLU A 30 0.21 -15.23 11.63
N ARG A 31 1.40 -15.75 11.31
CA ARG A 31 2.45 -14.98 10.63
C ARG A 31 2.08 -14.63 9.19
N ALA A 32 1.43 -15.55 8.47
CA ALA A 32 0.99 -15.33 7.09
C ALA A 32 -0.12 -14.28 7.00
N ASN A 33 -1.00 -14.24 8.01
CA ASN A 33 -2.12 -13.29 8.09
C ASN A 33 -1.81 -12.04 8.91
N ALA A 34 -0.60 -11.93 9.47
CA ALA A 34 -0.21 -10.77 10.25
C ALA A 34 -0.29 -9.52 9.37
N PRO A 35 -0.94 -8.43 9.84
CA PRO A 35 -0.94 -7.18 9.10
C PRO A 35 0.50 -6.70 8.90
N ASP A 36 0.73 -5.99 7.79
CA ASP A 36 2.07 -5.48 7.45
C ASP A 36 2.59 -4.63 8.64
N PRO A 37 3.77 -4.93 9.20
CA PRO A 37 4.30 -4.21 10.36
C PRO A 37 4.52 -2.72 10.09
N ASP A 38 4.68 -2.34 8.82
CA ASP A 38 4.82 -0.95 8.39
C ASP A 38 3.46 -0.25 8.15
N CYS A 39 2.32 -0.94 8.29
CA CYS A 39 1.00 -0.34 8.10
C CYS A 39 0.63 0.54 9.30
N PRO A 40 0.49 1.86 9.12
CA PRO A 40 0.10 2.75 10.22
C PRO A 40 -1.33 2.47 10.69
N ILE A 41 -1.60 2.76 11.96
CA ILE A 41 -2.93 2.61 12.57
C ILE A 41 -3.96 3.46 11.81
N GLY A 42 -5.15 2.90 11.57
CA GLY A 42 -6.23 3.57 10.83
C GLY A 42 -5.98 3.69 9.32
N HIS A 43 -5.01 2.96 8.78
CA HIS A 43 -4.77 2.88 7.35
C HIS A 43 -4.98 1.46 6.83
N VAL A 44 -5.35 1.35 5.56
CA VAL A 44 -5.51 0.09 4.83
C VAL A 44 -4.70 0.16 3.55
N ARG A 45 -4.09 -0.97 3.19
CA ARG A 45 -3.36 -1.12 1.94
C ARG A 45 -4.33 -1.03 0.76
N ILE A 46 -4.01 -0.20 -0.23
CA ILE A 46 -4.79 -0.13 -1.47
C ILE A 46 -4.55 -1.38 -2.33
N ASP A 47 -5.59 -1.85 -3.00
CA ASP A 47 -5.49 -2.93 -3.99
C ASP A 47 -4.59 -2.51 -5.16
N GLU A 48 -3.86 -3.47 -5.73
CA GLU A 48 -2.91 -3.22 -6.81
C GLU A 48 -3.59 -2.65 -8.07
N GLU A 49 -4.76 -3.16 -8.45
CA GLU A 49 -5.51 -2.66 -9.60
C GLU A 49 -5.95 -1.21 -9.41
N LYS A 50 -6.45 -0.87 -8.21
CA LYS A 50 -6.83 0.48 -7.84
C LYS A 50 -5.60 1.41 -7.84
N ARG A 51 -4.48 0.95 -7.29
CA ARG A 51 -3.20 1.69 -7.31
C ARG A 51 -2.78 2.06 -8.73
N LEU A 52 -2.76 1.08 -9.64
CA LEU A 52 -2.38 1.27 -11.03
C LEU A 52 -3.38 2.15 -11.80
N SER A 53 -4.68 2.04 -11.50
CA SER A 53 -5.69 2.94 -12.05
C SER A 53 -5.43 4.39 -11.64
N THR A 54 -5.27 4.65 -10.34
CA THR A 54 -5.00 5.99 -9.81
C THR A 54 -3.69 6.55 -10.36
N LEU A 55 -2.63 5.74 -10.44
CA LEU A 55 -1.35 6.15 -11.02
C LEU A 55 -1.51 6.64 -12.46
N ARG A 56 -2.22 5.87 -13.31
CA ARG A 56 -2.49 6.28 -14.70
C ARG A 56 -3.29 7.57 -14.78
N GLN A 57 -4.28 7.75 -13.90
CA GLN A 57 -5.07 8.99 -13.85
C GLN A 57 -4.21 10.19 -13.47
N LEU A 58 -3.29 10.04 -12.50
CA LEU A 58 -2.36 11.09 -12.09
C LEU A 58 -1.39 11.47 -13.23
N GLU A 59 -0.85 10.49 -13.95
CA GLU A 59 0.03 10.72 -15.11
C GLU A 59 -0.68 11.48 -16.23
N LEU A 60 -1.92 11.10 -16.55
CA LEU A 60 -2.75 11.82 -17.52
C LEU A 60 -2.99 13.26 -17.09
N THR A 61 -3.35 13.45 -15.82
CA THR A 61 -3.60 14.79 -15.26
C THR A 61 -2.35 15.67 -15.29
N ARG A 62 -1.17 15.11 -14.99
CA ARG A 62 0.11 15.84 -15.10
C ARG A 62 0.37 16.28 -16.54
N ALA A 63 0.22 15.36 -17.50
CA ALA A 63 0.41 15.66 -18.92
C ALA A 63 -0.56 16.76 -19.41
N GLU A 64 -1.80 16.79 -18.90
CA GLU A 64 -2.74 17.87 -19.17
C GLU A 64 -2.29 19.22 -18.62
N PHE A 65 -1.72 19.27 -17.41
CA PHE A 65 -1.18 20.50 -16.84
C PHE A 65 0.06 20.99 -17.58
N GLU A 66 0.98 20.08 -17.96
CA GLU A 66 2.13 20.39 -18.80
C GLU A 66 1.70 20.93 -20.17
N LYS A 67 0.64 20.36 -20.76
CA LYS A 67 0.06 20.88 -22.00
C LYS A 67 -0.50 22.28 -21.79
N LYS A 68 -1.25 22.54 -20.71
CA LYS A 68 -1.76 23.89 -20.40
C LYS A 68 -0.61 24.88 -20.21
N MET A 69 0.46 24.47 -19.55
CA MET A 69 1.66 25.27 -19.34
C MET A 69 2.35 25.63 -20.66
N SER A 70 2.46 24.69 -21.61
CA SER A 70 3.06 24.94 -22.92
C SER A 70 2.23 25.85 -23.83
N HIS A 71 0.91 25.97 -23.57
CA HIS A 71 0.03 26.89 -24.28
C HIS A 71 0.07 28.32 -23.71
N LEU A 72 0.74 28.56 -22.57
CA LEU A 72 0.90 29.90 -22.05
C LEU A 72 1.81 30.74 -22.96
N PRO A 73 1.51 32.05 -23.12
CA PRO A 73 2.36 32.94 -23.88
C PRO A 73 3.75 33.06 -23.23
N ILE A 74 4.78 33.17 -24.06
CA ILE A 74 6.18 33.35 -23.60
C ILE A 74 6.31 34.62 -22.75
N ARG A 75 5.56 35.67 -23.10
CA ARG A 75 5.57 36.97 -22.42
C ARG A 75 4.52 37.00 -21.30
N ASN A 76 4.97 37.04 -20.05
CA ASN A 76 4.13 37.03 -18.85
C ASN A 76 4.25 38.33 -18.05
N ASP A 77 3.90 39.44 -18.70
CA ASP A 77 4.04 40.78 -18.12
C ASP A 77 2.89 41.13 -17.18
N SER A 78 1.72 40.51 -17.39
CA SER A 78 0.57 40.69 -16.50
C SER A 78 0.73 39.85 -15.22
N LEU A 79 0.40 40.46 -14.08
CA LEU A 79 0.33 39.77 -12.80
C LEU A 79 -0.64 38.58 -12.83
N THR A 80 -1.73 38.67 -13.60
CA THR A 80 -2.71 37.58 -13.73
C THR A 80 -2.13 36.36 -14.44
N LEU A 81 -1.35 36.57 -15.50
CA LEU A 81 -0.66 35.50 -16.23
C LEU A 81 0.42 34.84 -15.37
N ARG A 82 1.18 35.63 -14.61
CA ARG A 82 2.18 35.10 -13.66
C ARG A 82 1.53 34.21 -12.60
N ARG A 83 0.43 34.65 -12.00
CA ARG A 83 -0.31 33.84 -11.01
C ARG A 83 -0.85 32.54 -11.63
N ALA A 84 -1.45 32.61 -12.81
CA ALA A 84 -1.95 31.41 -13.50
C ALA A 84 -0.82 30.41 -13.82
N LYS A 85 0.36 30.91 -14.20
CA LYS A 85 1.56 30.09 -14.39
C LYS A 85 2.01 29.42 -13.09
N GLU A 86 2.16 30.20 -12.01
CA GLU A 86 2.55 29.69 -10.69
C GLU A 86 1.56 28.65 -10.16
N GLU A 87 0.25 28.82 -10.40
CA GLU A 87 -0.77 27.84 -10.04
C GLU A 87 -0.62 26.53 -10.83
N LEU A 88 -0.32 26.60 -12.12
CA LEU A 88 -0.06 25.40 -12.94
C LEU A 88 1.21 24.67 -12.47
N GLU A 89 2.28 25.41 -12.16
CA GLU A 89 3.51 24.83 -11.61
C GLU A 89 3.25 24.10 -10.29
N LYS A 90 2.51 24.72 -9.37
CA LYS A 90 2.12 24.08 -8.10
C LYS A 90 1.34 22.79 -8.31
N LYS A 91 0.35 22.81 -9.21
CA LYS A 91 -0.45 21.62 -9.54
C LYS A 91 0.38 20.50 -10.16
N ILE A 92 1.38 20.83 -10.97
CA ILE A 92 2.32 19.85 -11.53
C ILE A 92 3.14 19.21 -10.41
N ILE A 93 3.67 20.02 -9.49
CA ILE A 93 4.45 19.53 -8.34
C ILE A 93 3.59 18.61 -7.46
N GLU A 94 2.37 19.01 -7.13
CA GLU A 94 1.43 18.19 -6.36
C GLU A 94 1.13 16.85 -7.05
N ALA A 95 0.94 16.87 -8.38
CA ALA A 95 0.72 15.66 -9.17
C ALA A 95 1.97 14.75 -9.17
N ASP A 96 3.17 15.30 -9.31
CA ASP A 96 4.42 14.54 -9.26
C ASP A 96 4.68 13.92 -7.87
N GLU A 97 4.36 14.64 -6.79
CA GLU A 97 4.43 14.10 -5.42
C GLU A 97 3.45 12.92 -5.24
N ALA A 98 2.22 13.06 -5.73
CA ALA A 98 1.25 11.98 -5.73
C ALA A 98 1.74 10.78 -6.57
N ILE A 99 2.22 11.01 -7.79
CA ILE A 99 2.80 9.95 -8.65
C ILE A 99 3.94 9.23 -7.92
N LYS A 100 4.82 9.97 -7.25
CA LYS A 100 5.92 9.39 -6.46
C LYS A 100 5.44 8.50 -5.33
N ILE A 101 4.32 8.84 -4.67
CA ILE A 101 3.69 8.00 -3.65
C ILE A 101 3.10 6.75 -4.30
N PHE A 102 2.30 6.90 -5.36
CA PHE A 102 1.61 5.79 -6.02
C PHE A 102 2.52 4.89 -6.86
N SER A 103 3.71 5.35 -7.22
CA SER A 103 4.76 4.56 -7.88
C SER A 103 5.32 3.46 -6.97
N LYS A 104 5.22 3.62 -5.64
CA LYS A 104 5.64 2.59 -4.68
C LYS A 104 4.71 1.37 -4.77
N PRO A 105 5.24 0.14 -4.58
CA PRO A 105 4.44 -1.08 -4.66
C PRO A 105 3.47 -1.26 -3.47
N LYS A 106 3.76 -0.60 -2.34
CA LYS A 106 2.91 -0.60 -1.14
C LYS A 106 2.47 0.83 -0.86
N VAL A 107 1.17 1.06 -0.93
CA VAL A 107 0.55 2.36 -0.62
C VAL A 107 -0.57 2.11 0.38
N PHE A 108 -0.58 2.91 1.44
CA PHE A 108 -1.58 2.83 2.50
C PHE A 108 -2.44 4.09 2.44
N MET A 109 -3.76 3.92 2.50
CA MET A 109 -4.73 5.01 2.52
C MET A 109 -5.41 5.01 3.88
N ARG A 110 -5.69 6.20 4.41
CA ARG A 110 -6.48 6.34 5.63
C ARG A 110 -7.85 5.70 5.38
N SER A 111 -8.23 4.77 6.24
CA SER A 111 -9.58 4.22 6.21
C SER A 111 -10.50 5.29 6.78
N GLU A 112 -11.45 5.76 5.99
CA GLU A 112 -12.53 6.60 6.48
C GLU A 112 -13.40 5.68 7.37
N GLU A 113 -13.47 6.00 8.66
CA GLU A 113 -14.28 5.31 9.68
C GLU A 113 -15.75 5.73 9.56
#